data_AF-Q979L1-F1
#
_entry.id   AF-Q979L1-F1
#
_cell.length_a   1.000
_cell.length_b   1.000
_cell.length_c   1.000
_cell.angle_alpha   90.00
_cell.angle_beta   90.00
_cell.angle_gamma   90.00
#
_symmetry.space_group_name_H-M   'P 1'
#
loop_
_entity.id
_entity.type
_entity.pdbx_description
1 polymer ?
#
loop_
_entity_poly.entity_id
_entity_poly.type
_entity_poly.pdbx_seq_one_letter_code
_entity_poly.pdbx_strand_id
1 'polypeptide(L)'
;MKMKAHTDCKKIRESVLLVKTQNGSSYRIFGELADRIIKGSEKMHMEITDYIKRYNKFKDIIEAHIICRSNKNMDIQSKYLTITISFKEYMVLGAKNTLTIRGKEAMKIKEQADKLKMGIDEYLKSPLSPYKWVESITVNE
;
A
#
# COMPACT_ATOMS: atom_id res chain seq x y z
N MET A 1 17.79 -32.87 3.23
CA MET A 1 18.12 -31.60 2.52
C MET A 1 17.08 -30.55 2.89
N LYS A 2 17.51 -29.39 3.39
CA LYS A 2 16.63 -28.32 3.89
C LYS A 2 16.19 -27.44 2.70
N MET A 3 14.90 -27.42 2.37
CA MET A 3 14.32 -26.34 1.59
C MET A 3 13.55 -25.40 2.52
N LYS A 4 14.26 -24.43 3.09
CA LYS A 4 13.64 -23.23 3.65
C LYS A 4 13.24 -22.34 2.49
N ALA A 5 11.98 -22.43 2.06
CA ALA A 5 11.36 -21.40 1.25
C ALA A 5 10.52 -20.47 2.16
N HIS A 6 11.16 -19.89 3.19
CA HIS A 6 10.63 -18.67 3.76
C HIS A 6 10.90 -17.56 2.74
N THR A 7 9.96 -17.43 1.80
CA THR A 7 9.95 -16.27 0.93
C THR A 7 9.52 -15.11 1.80
N ASP A 8 10.50 -14.33 2.27
CA ASP A 8 10.30 -13.13 3.06
C ASP A 8 9.25 -12.24 2.38
N CYS A 9 8.04 -12.20 2.95
CA CYS A 9 6.98 -11.27 2.56
C CYS A 9 7.47 -9.79 2.66
N LYS A 10 8.61 -9.54 3.32
CA LYS A 10 9.34 -8.25 3.34
C LYS A 10 9.82 -7.76 1.97
N LYS A 11 10.04 -8.63 0.98
CA LYS A 11 10.48 -8.23 -0.38
C LYS A 11 9.33 -8.11 -1.39
N ILE A 12 8.17 -8.68 -1.10
CA ILE A 12 7.06 -8.78 -2.05
C ILE A 12 6.03 -7.69 -1.73
N ARG A 13 5.92 -6.68 -2.60
CA ARG A 13 4.97 -5.55 -2.46
C ARG A 13 3.55 -5.89 -2.93
N GLU A 14 3.24 -7.16 -3.09
CA GLU A 14 2.08 -7.68 -3.82
C GLU A 14 1.51 -8.89 -3.09
N SER A 15 0.19 -9.11 -3.24
CA SER A 15 -0.46 -10.27 -2.63
C SER A 15 -0.07 -11.50 -3.39
N VAL A 16 0.21 -12.57 -2.65
CA VAL A 16 0.59 -13.87 -3.19
C VAL A 16 -0.29 -14.91 -2.57
N LEU A 17 -1.03 -15.59 -3.43
CA LEU A 17 -1.82 -16.75 -3.07
C LEU A 17 -1.19 -17.98 -3.71
N LEU A 18 -0.89 -19.00 -2.92
CA LEU A 18 -0.51 -20.31 -3.41
C LEU A 18 -1.75 -21.18 -3.51
N VAL A 19 -1.94 -21.79 -4.67
CA VAL A 19 -3.05 -22.67 -4.97
C VAL A 19 -2.50 -24.02 -5.37
N LYS A 20 -2.96 -25.10 -4.72
CA LYS A 20 -2.66 -26.47 -5.12
C LYS A 20 -3.89 -27.12 -5.71
N THR A 21 -3.69 -27.81 -6.83
CA THR A 21 -4.73 -28.54 -7.55
C THR A 21 -4.65 -30.04 -7.30
N GLN A 22 -5.74 -30.74 -7.62
CA GLN A 22 -5.86 -32.19 -7.50
C GLN A 22 -4.81 -32.96 -8.30
N ASN A 23 -4.37 -32.40 -9.44
CA ASN A 23 -3.34 -32.99 -10.29
C ASN A 23 -1.90 -32.78 -9.77
N GLY A 24 -1.75 -32.38 -8.49
CA GLY A 24 -0.45 -32.09 -7.86
C GLY A 24 0.22 -30.79 -8.33
N SER A 25 -0.39 -30.05 -9.25
CA SER A 25 0.15 -28.78 -9.74
C SER A 25 -0.05 -27.67 -8.72
N SER A 26 1.01 -26.88 -8.50
CA SER A 26 1.01 -25.73 -7.60
C SER A 26 1.17 -24.43 -8.39
N TYR A 27 0.23 -23.52 -8.23
CA TYR A 27 0.19 -22.22 -8.89
C TYR A 27 0.35 -21.11 -7.87
N ARG A 28 1.07 -20.05 -8.26
CA ARG A 28 1.12 -18.81 -7.47
C ARG A 28 0.36 -17.73 -8.22
N ILE A 29 -0.68 -17.22 -7.58
CA ILE A 29 -1.42 -16.05 -8.04
C ILE A 29 -0.79 -14.83 -7.38
N PHE A 30 -0.45 -13.83 -8.18
CA PHE A 30 0.24 -12.62 -7.72
C PHE A 30 -0.61 -11.36 -7.93
N GLY A 31 -0.28 -10.31 -7.18
CA GLY A 31 -0.77 -8.95 -7.43
C GLY A 31 -2.26 -8.78 -7.15
N GLU A 32 -2.92 -7.98 -8.00
CA GLU A 32 -4.33 -7.60 -7.81
C GLU A 32 -5.29 -8.79 -7.83
N LEU A 33 -4.99 -9.83 -8.60
CA LEU A 33 -5.86 -10.99 -8.70
C LEU A 33 -5.88 -11.75 -7.37
N ALA A 34 -4.72 -11.92 -6.73
CA ALA A 34 -4.63 -12.48 -5.39
C ALA A 34 -5.35 -11.59 -4.36
N ASP A 35 -5.18 -10.27 -4.45
CA ASP A 35 -5.86 -9.31 -3.56
C ASP A 35 -7.39 -9.37 -3.68
N ARG A 36 -7.93 -9.46 -4.91
CA ARG A 36 -9.39 -9.59 -5.12
C ARG A 36 -9.93 -10.89 -4.56
N ILE A 37 -9.20 -12.00 -4.72
CA ILE A 37 -9.60 -13.30 -4.18
C ILE A 37 -9.63 -13.27 -2.66
N ILE A 38 -8.57 -12.75 -2.02
CA ILE A 38 -8.48 -12.64 -0.56
C ILE A 38 -9.59 -11.73 -0.01
N LYS A 39 -9.73 -10.52 -0.55
CA LYS A 39 -10.77 -9.56 -0.12
C LYS A 39 -12.19 -10.10 -0.34
N GLY A 40 -12.42 -10.78 -1.46
CA GLY A 40 -13.72 -11.38 -1.77
C GLY A 40 -14.10 -12.49 -0.80
N SER A 41 -13.13 -13.36 -0.46
CA SER A 41 -13.31 -14.42 0.51
C SER A 41 -13.67 -13.88 1.90
N GLU A 42 -12.94 -12.86 2.37
CA GLU A 42 -13.18 -12.22 3.66
C GLU A 42 -14.53 -11.52 3.71
N LYS A 43 -14.89 -10.76 2.65
CA LYS A 43 -16.18 -10.07 2.57
C LYS A 43 -17.36 -11.04 2.63
N MET A 44 -17.19 -12.25 2.09
CA MET A 44 -18.23 -13.29 2.09
C MET A 44 -18.13 -14.24 3.28
N HIS A 45 -17.20 -14.01 4.22
CA HIS A 45 -16.94 -14.90 5.36
C HIS A 45 -16.79 -16.37 4.95
N MET A 46 -16.07 -16.60 3.85
CA MET A 46 -15.87 -17.91 3.26
C MET A 46 -14.39 -18.28 3.30
N GLU A 47 -14.09 -19.58 3.36
CA GLU A 47 -12.75 -20.12 3.13
C GLU A 47 -12.27 -19.77 1.71
N ILE A 48 -10.99 -19.40 1.57
CA ILE A 48 -10.44 -18.95 0.28
C ILE A 48 -10.54 -20.04 -0.79
N THR A 49 -10.32 -21.29 -0.39
CA THR A 49 -10.48 -22.45 -1.27
C THR A 49 -11.88 -22.51 -1.87
N ASP A 50 -12.91 -22.29 -1.05
CA ASP A 50 -14.31 -22.34 -1.47
C ASP A 50 -14.68 -21.12 -2.32
N TYR A 51 -14.15 -19.94 -1.97
CA TYR A 51 -14.33 -18.74 -2.78
C TYR A 51 -13.76 -18.92 -4.20
N ILE A 52 -12.58 -19.53 -4.32
CA ILE A 52 -11.97 -19.76 -5.64
C ILE A 52 -12.74 -20.82 -6.42
N LYS A 53 -13.16 -21.92 -5.79
CA LYS A 53 -14.00 -22.95 -6.44
C LYS A 53 -15.31 -22.37 -6.98
N ARG A 54 -15.92 -21.45 -6.24
CA ARG A 54 -17.23 -20.88 -6.57
C ARG A 54 -17.18 -19.77 -7.62
N TYR A 55 -16.14 -18.94 -7.60
CA TYR A 55 -16.11 -17.70 -8.38
C TYR A 55 -14.94 -17.59 -9.37
N ASN A 56 -14.02 -18.55 -9.42
CA ASN A 56 -12.91 -18.56 -10.38
C ASN A 56 -12.92 -19.83 -11.25
N LYS A 57 -12.14 -19.80 -12.33
CA LYS A 57 -12.02 -20.93 -13.28
C LYS A 57 -11.28 -22.15 -12.71
N PHE A 58 -10.71 -22.05 -11.52
CA PHE A 58 -9.93 -23.12 -10.90
C PHE A 58 -10.83 -24.00 -10.02
N LYS A 59 -11.54 -24.94 -10.65
CA LYS A 59 -12.45 -25.86 -9.94
C LYS A 59 -11.72 -27.01 -9.26
N ASP A 60 -10.53 -27.35 -9.72
CA ASP A 60 -9.76 -28.52 -9.28
C ASP A 60 -8.84 -28.22 -8.09
N ILE A 61 -9.12 -27.16 -7.32
CA ILE A 61 -8.28 -26.76 -6.18
C ILE A 61 -8.57 -27.65 -4.97
N ILE A 62 -7.50 -28.14 -4.34
CA ILE A 62 -7.58 -28.80 -3.03
C ILE A 62 -7.31 -27.79 -1.91
N GLU A 63 -6.35 -26.90 -2.12
CA GLU A 63 -5.78 -26.09 -1.04
C GLU A 63 -5.36 -24.71 -1.54
N ALA A 64 -5.71 -23.66 -0.80
CA ALA A 64 -5.29 -22.29 -1.08
C ALA A 64 -4.73 -21.62 0.18
N HIS A 65 -3.52 -21.08 0.07
CA HIS A 65 -2.79 -20.43 1.16
C HIS A 65 -2.42 -19.00 0.79
N ILE A 66 -2.69 -18.06 1.69
CA ILE A 66 -2.12 -16.71 1.58
C ILE A 66 -0.66 -16.80 1.99
N ILE A 67 0.26 -16.64 1.03
CA ILE A 67 1.70 -16.58 1.31
C ILE A 67 2.10 -15.17 1.75
N CYS A 68 1.56 -14.16 1.08
CA CYS A 68 1.86 -12.77 1.39
C CYS A 68 0.65 -11.91 1.08
N ARG A 69 0.39 -10.93 1.93
CA ARG A 69 -0.64 -9.92 1.69
C ARG A 69 0.05 -8.63 1.32
N SER A 70 -0.27 -8.10 0.15
CA SER A 70 0.10 -6.75 -0.20
C SER A 70 -0.48 -5.83 0.87
N ASN A 71 0.39 -5.02 1.48
CA ASN A 71 -0.03 -3.95 2.35
C ASN A 71 -0.54 -2.74 1.54
N LYS A 72 -0.99 -2.95 0.29
CA LYS A 72 -1.60 -1.92 -0.53
C LYS A 72 -3.10 -1.85 -0.18
N ASN A 73 -3.40 -0.96 0.77
CA ASN A 73 -4.71 -0.37 1.00
C ASN A 73 -5.81 -1.29 1.56
N MET A 74 -5.80 -1.43 2.89
CA MET A 74 -6.98 -1.06 3.68
C MET A 74 -6.95 0.45 3.87
N ASP A 75 -7.42 1.18 2.86
CA ASP A 75 -7.87 2.55 3.02
C ASP A 75 -8.78 2.86 1.82
N ILE A 76 -10.02 2.39 1.98
CA ILE A 76 -11.13 2.63 1.07
C ILE A 76 -11.69 4.01 1.44
N GLN A 77 -11.45 5.00 0.58
CA GLN A 77 -12.30 6.17 0.37
C GLN A 77 -12.82 6.90 1.64
N SER A 78 -11.94 7.27 2.55
CA SER A 78 -12.16 8.44 3.41
C SER A 78 -11.12 9.49 3.03
N LYS A 79 -11.57 10.59 2.40
CA LYS A 79 -10.86 11.88 2.25
C LYS A 79 -9.40 11.87 2.75
N TYR A 80 -8.46 11.42 1.91
CA TYR A 80 -7.06 11.37 2.31
C TYR A 80 -6.44 12.73 2.10
N LEU A 81 -6.04 13.34 3.22
CA LEU A 81 -5.15 14.47 3.22
C LEU A 81 -3.95 14.19 2.30
N THR A 82 -3.82 15.02 1.28
CA THR A 82 -2.75 14.98 0.30
C THR A 82 -2.03 16.32 0.33
N ILE A 83 -0.73 16.28 0.63
CA ILE A 83 0.12 17.46 0.71
C ILE A 83 1.12 17.38 -0.44
N THR A 84 1.15 18.37 -1.31
CA THR A 84 2.16 18.51 -2.35
C THR A 84 3.06 19.68 -1.98
N ILE A 85 4.37 19.43 -1.94
CA ILE A 85 5.42 20.40 -1.62
C ILE A 85 6.21 20.65 -2.89
N SER A 86 6.28 21.89 -3.34
CA SER A 86 7.18 22.32 -4.41
C SER A 86 8.42 22.94 -3.79
N PHE A 87 9.59 22.58 -4.30
CA PHE A 87 10.88 23.09 -3.90
C PHE A 87 11.43 24.02 -4.97
N LYS A 88 12.27 24.97 -4.56
CA LYS A 88 12.94 25.88 -5.49
C LYS A 88 13.78 25.11 -6.51
N GLU A 89 13.47 25.27 -7.78
CA GLU A 89 13.99 24.47 -8.90
C GLU A 89 15.53 24.39 -8.95
N TYR A 90 16.21 25.50 -8.68
CA TYR A 90 17.67 25.59 -8.68
C TYR A 90 18.36 24.76 -7.58
N MET A 91 17.62 24.29 -6.58
CA MET A 91 18.16 23.44 -5.51
C MET A 91 17.99 21.94 -5.80
N VAL A 92 17.20 21.60 -6.82
CA VAL A 92 16.81 20.24 -7.14
C VAL A 92 17.51 19.85 -8.44
N LEU A 93 18.86 19.80 -8.41
CA LEU A 93 19.79 19.58 -9.54
C LEU A 93 19.37 18.40 -10.46
N GLY A 94 18.42 18.61 -11.37
CA GLY A 94 17.85 17.60 -12.25
C GLY A 94 16.88 16.60 -11.60
N ALA A 95 16.50 16.79 -10.33
CA ALA A 95 15.53 15.94 -9.64
C ALA A 95 14.14 16.61 -9.60
N LYS A 96 13.09 15.82 -9.36
CA LYS A 96 11.71 16.33 -9.31
C LYS A 96 11.59 17.42 -8.24
N ASN A 97 11.21 18.62 -8.65
CA ASN A 97 10.98 19.77 -7.77
C ASN A 97 9.69 19.66 -6.94
N THR A 98 8.91 18.59 -7.09
CA THR A 98 7.67 18.37 -6.33
C THR A 98 7.72 17.05 -5.55
N LEU A 99 7.31 17.08 -4.28
CA LEU A 99 7.08 15.92 -3.44
C LEU A 99 5.60 15.85 -3.04
N THR A 100 4.94 14.71 -3.32
CA THR A 100 3.57 14.47 -2.87
C THR A 100 3.54 13.46 -1.73
N ILE A 101 2.95 13.86 -0.60
CA ILE A 101 2.81 13.10 0.63
C ILE A 101 1.31 12.81 0.83
N ARG A 102 0.96 11.55 1.14
CA ARG A 102 -0.45 11.11 1.22
C ARG A 102 -0.69 10.21 2.43
N GLY A 103 -1.95 10.14 2.84
CA GLY A 103 -2.42 9.19 3.85
C GLY A 103 -1.76 9.41 5.21
N LYS A 104 -1.28 8.34 5.84
CA LYS A 104 -0.71 8.38 7.21
C LYS A 104 0.45 9.37 7.37
N GLU A 105 1.31 9.51 6.36
CA GLU A 105 2.45 10.44 6.43
C GLU A 105 1.98 11.90 6.35
N ALA A 106 0.96 12.20 5.53
CA ALA A 106 0.36 13.53 5.49
C ALA A 106 -0.35 13.86 6.80
N MET A 107 -1.04 12.88 7.39
CA MET A 107 -1.70 13.03 8.69
C MET A 107 -0.71 13.33 9.82
N LYS A 108 0.46 12.69 9.84
CA LYS A 108 1.53 13.01 10.81
C LYS A 108 1.99 14.47 10.69
N ILE A 109 2.10 14.99 9.47
CA ILE A 109 2.48 16.40 9.25
C ILE A 109 1.39 17.33 9.78
N LYS A 110 0.12 17.02 9.53
CA LYS A 110 -1.02 17.74 10.09
C LYS A 110 -1.01 17.72 11.62
N GLU A 111 -0.83 16.56 12.23
CA GLU A 111 -0.74 16.43 13.69
C GLU A 111 0.41 17.24 14.30
N GLN A 112 1.55 17.35 13.63
CA GLN A 112 2.67 18.17 14.11
C GLN A 112 2.38 19.67 13.97
N ALA A 113 1.78 20.09 12.85
CA ALA A 113 1.33 21.47 12.66
C ALA A 113 0.30 21.88 13.72
N ASP A 114 -0.69 21.01 13.98
CA ASP A 114 -1.74 21.21 14.98
C ASP A 114 -1.15 21.33 16.41
N LYS A 115 -0.18 20.48 16.76
CA LYS A 115 0.53 20.54 18.05
C LYS A 115 1.23 21.88 18.27
N LEU A 116 1.77 22.46 17.20
CA LEU A 116 2.45 23.75 17.22
C LEU A 116 1.49 24.93 17.06
N LYS A 117 0.18 24.67 16.89
CA LYS A 117 -0.86 25.66 16.59
C LYS A 117 -0.54 26.49 15.33
N MET A 118 0.04 25.85 14.32
CA MET A 118 0.41 26.46 13.04
C MET A 118 -0.37 25.80 11.90
N GLY A 119 -0.56 26.52 10.79
CA GLY A 119 -1.07 25.92 9.55
C GLY A 119 -0.09 24.89 8.99
N ILE A 120 -0.57 23.90 8.20
CA ILE A 120 0.31 22.93 7.54
C ILE A 120 1.34 23.63 6.65
N ASP A 121 0.95 24.69 5.95
CA ASP A 121 1.84 25.43 5.06
C ASP A 121 2.94 26.18 5.85
N GLU A 122 2.54 26.80 6.95
CA GLU A 122 3.38 27.55 7.86
C GLU A 122 4.38 26.63 8.55
N TYR A 123 3.91 25.47 9.05
CA TYR A 123 4.76 24.44 9.64
C TYR A 123 5.84 23.98 8.66
N LEU A 124 5.45 23.65 7.42
CA LEU A 124 6.37 23.12 6.41
C LEU A 124 7.36 24.17 5.87
N LYS A 125 7.04 25.46 5.96
CA LYS A 125 7.96 26.57 5.66
C LYS A 125 8.81 26.98 6.85
N SER A 126 8.44 26.57 8.06
CA SER A 126 9.17 26.94 9.29
C SER A 126 10.53 26.23 9.38
N PRO A 127 11.46 26.74 10.22
CA PRO A 127 12.72 26.06 10.53
C PRO A 127 12.56 24.70 11.21
N LEU A 128 11.36 24.41 11.75
CA LEU A 128 11.03 23.14 12.41
C LEU A 128 10.62 22.05 11.41
N SER A 129 10.39 22.43 10.15
CA SER A 129 10.09 21.51 9.06
C SER A 129 11.28 20.61 8.77
N PRO A 130 11.06 19.30 8.51
CA PRO A 130 12.11 18.43 7.97
C PRO A 130 12.46 18.78 6.51
N TYR A 131 11.68 19.64 5.85
CA TYR A 131 11.86 20.04 4.46
C TYR A 131 12.49 21.42 4.36
N LYS A 132 13.55 21.54 3.54
CA LYS A 132 14.23 22.81 3.27
C LYS A 132 13.86 23.33 1.89
N TRP A 133 13.91 24.65 1.73
CA TRP A 133 13.73 25.35 0.44
C TRP A 133 12.37 25.08 -0.23
N VAL A 134 11.35 24.92 0.61
CA VAL A 134 9.96 24.83 0.18
C VAL A 134 9.55 26.17 -0.43
N GLU A 135 9.01 26.12 -1.65
CA GLU A 135 8.53 27.26 -2.42
C GLU A 135 7.02 27.41 -2.27
N SER A 136 6.27 26.34 -2.56
CA SER A 136 4.81 26.33 -2.47
C SER A 136 4.28 25.01 -1.95
N ILE A 137 3.09 25.04 -1.34
CA ILE A 137 2.46 23.89 -0.73
C ILE A 137 0.99 23.87 -1.15
N THR A 138 0.51 22.70 -1.56
CA THR A 138 -0.90 22.47 -1.89
C THR A 138 -1.43 21.37 -1.01
N VAL A 139 -2.49 21.66 -0.26
CA VAL A 139 -3.16 20.69 0.62
C VAL A 139 -4.53 20.39 0.04
N ASN A 140 -4.83 19.12 -0.20
CA ASN A 140 -6.14 18.64 -0.63
C ASN A 140 -6.68 17.68 0.44
N GLU A 141 -7.90 17.92 0.89
CA GLU A 141 -8.60 17.12 1.91
C GLU A 141 -9.75 16.30 1.31
#